data_AF-A0A832V499-F1
#
_entry.id   AF-A0A832V499-F1
#
_cell.length_a   1.000
_cell.length_b   1.000
_cell.length_c   1.000
_cell.angle_alpha   90.00
_cell.angle_beta   90.00
_cell.angle_gamma   90.00
#
_symmetry.space_group_name_H-M   'P 1'
#
loop_
_entity.id
_entity.type
_entity.pdbx_description
1 polymer ?
#
loop_
_entity_poly.entity_id
_entity_poly.type
_entity_poly.pdbx_seq_one_letter_code
_entity_poly.pdbx_strand_id
1 'polypeptide(L)' 'MKTVHCTSCGTELRADTSSVELICPSCGKNKIGRCGRCKKLSREYTCECGFVGP' A
#
# COMPACT_ATOMS: atom_id res chain seq x y z
N MET A 1 -1.21 -9.57 17.54
CA MET A 1 -1.94 -9.37 16.28
C MET A 1 -1.09 -8.44 15.42
N LYS A 2 -0.65 -8.86 14.24
CA LYS A 2 0.25 -8.06 13.39
C LYS A 2 -0.58 -7.15 12.50
N THR A 3 -0.73 -5.89 12.89
CA THR A 3 -1.47 -4.89 12.13
C THR A 3 -0.59 -4.33 11.03
N VAL A 4 -0.86 -4.71 9.78
CA VAL A 4 -0.18 -4.10 8.62
C VAL A 4 -0.95 -2.84 8.25
N HIS A 5 -0.28 -1.74 7.92
CA HIS A 5 -0.94 -0.47 7.60
C HIS A 5 -0.83 -0.13 6.12
N CYS A 6 -1.87 0.52 5.59
CA CYS A 6 -1.87 1.01 4.22
C CYS A 6 -0.94 2.22 4.08
N THR A 7 -0.02 2.16 3.13
CA THR A 7 0.96 3.23 2.85
C THR A 7 0.32 4.54 2.36
N SER A 8 -0.91 4.49 1.84
CA SER A 8 -1.61 5.66 1.26
C SER A 8 -2.64 6.30 2.19
N CYS A 9 -3.25 5.53 3.10
CA CYS A 9 -4.30 6.04 3.99
C CYS A 9 -4.05 5.75 5.47
N GLY A 10 -2.99 5.03 5.82
CA GLY A 10 -2.70 4.62 7.20
C GLY A 10 -3.68 3.61 7.80
N THR A 11 -4.72 3.20 7.06
CA THR A 11 -5.72 2.24 7.54
C THR A 11 -5.10 0.87 7.80
N GLU A 12 -5.54 0.26 8.90
CA GLU A 12 -5.22 -1.13 9.24
C GLU A 12 -5.72 -2.09 8.15
N LEU A 13 -4.80 -2.85 7.56
CA LEU A 13 -5.06 -3.97 6.68
C LEU A 13 -5.50 -5.14 7.56
N ARG A 14 -6.81 -5.39 7.61
CA ARG A 14 -7.35 -6.62 8.21
C ARG A 14 -7.18 -7.76 7.21
N ALA A 15 -6.84 -8.95 7.71
CA ALA A 15 -6.63 -10.15 6.90
C ALA A 15 -7.83 -10.51 5.99
N ASP A 16 -9.05 -10.16 6.40
CA ASP A 16 -10.29 -10.35 5.61
C ASP A 16 -10.51 -9.30 4.51
N THR A 17 -9.77 -8.19 4.53
CA THR A 17 -9.94 -7.11 3.54
C THR A 17 -9.04 -7.41 2.35
N SER A 18 -9.45 -7.06 1.12
CA SER A 18 -8.64 -7.19 -0.11
C SER A 18 -7.41 -6.28 -0.12
N SER A 19 -6.57 -6.38 0.91
CA SER A 19 -5.27 -5.76 1.03
C SER A 19 -4.29 -6.49 0.13
N VAL A 20 -3.51 -5.71 -0.62
CA VAL A 20 -2.47 -6.23 -1.48
C VAL A 20 -1.14 -5.68 -0.99
N GLU A 21 -0.13 -6.53 -0.94
CA GLU A 21 1.24 -6.14 -0.68
C GLU A 21 2.01 -6.26 -1.99
N LEU A 22 2.56 -5.14 -2.45
CA LEU A 22 3.37 -5.09 -3.67
C LEU A 22 4.74 -4.49 -3.35
N ILE A 23 5.76 -4.96 -4.04
CA ILE A 23 7.09 -4.35 -3.97
C ILE A 23 7.09 -3.17 -4.93
N CYS A 24 7.64 -2.03 -4.50
CA CYS A 24 7.77 -0.88 -5.38
C CYS A 24 8.60 -1.24 -6.63
N PRO A 25 8.09 -1.00 -7.86
CA PRO A 25 8.82 -1.31 -9.08
C PRO A 25 10.03 -0.39 -9.31
N SER A 26 10.05 0.77 -8.67
CA SER A 26 11.15 1.73 -8.81
C SER A 26 12.35 1.38 -7.93
N CYS A 27 12.15 0.99 -6.67
CA CYS A 27 13.26 0.67 -5.77
C CYS A 27 13.48 -0.82 -5.50
N GLY A 28 12.49 -1.69 -5.79
CA GLY A 28 12.58 -3.14 -5.60
C GLY A 28 12.75 -3.60 -4.14
N LYS A 29 12.80 -2.66 -3.19
CA LYS A 29 13.12 -2.91 -1.77
C LYS A 29 11.96 -2.54 -0.85
N ASN A 30 11.20 -1.49 -1.18
CA ASN A 30 10.14 -1.03 -0.30
C ASN A 30 8.86 -1.84 -0.50
N LYS A 31 8.26 -2.29 0.61
CA LYS A 31 6.99 -3.04 0.62
C LYS A 31 5.85 -2.06 0.79
N ILE A 32 4.95 -2.06 -0.19
CA ILE A 32 3.82 -1.15 -0.24
C ILE A 32 2.56 -1.97 0.04
N GLY A 33 2.03 -1.80 1.24
CA GLY A 33 0.71 -2.32 1.61
C GLY A 33 -0.37 -1.37 1.12
N ARG A 34 -1.32 -1.86 0.33
CA ARG A 34 -2.49 -1.08 -0.11
C ARG A 34 -3.78 -1.80 0.27
N CYS A 35 -4.69 -1.07 0.92
CA CYS A 35 -6.02 -1.60 1.21
C CYS A 35 -6.88 -1.66 -0.07
N GLY A 36 -7.84 -2.59 -0.11
CA GLY A 36 -8.76 -2.73 -1.25
C GLY A 36 -9.53 -1.44 -1.57
N ARG A 37 -9.77 -0.58 -0.57
CA ARG A 37 -10.39 0.73 -0.75
C ARG A 37 -9.50 1.70 -1.52
N CYS A 38 -8.20 1.80 -1.16
CA CYS A 38 -7.26 2.65 -1.89
C CYS A 38 -7.01 2.12 -3.31
N LYS A 39 -7.00 0.79 -3.48
CA LYS A 39 -6.95 0.16 -4.81
C LYS A 39 -8.17 0.50 -5.65
N LYS A 40 -9.38 0.49 -5.06
CA LYS A 40 -10.64 0.83 -5.74
C LYS A 40 -10.74 2.31 -6.08
N LEU A 41 -10.15 3.16 -5.24
CA LEU A 41 -10.11 4.62 -5.42
C LEU A 41 -8.90 5.09 -6.23
N SER A 42 -8.01 4.19 -6.67
CA SER A 42 -6.73 4.51 -7.32
C SER A 42 -6.01 5.68 -6.63
N ARG A 43 -5.95 5.60 -5.30
CA ARG A 43 -5.42 6.68 -4.48
C ARG A 43 -3.94 6.81 -4.75
N GLU A 44 -3.38 8.01 -4.83
CA GLU A 44 -1.94 8.12 -5.02
C GLU A 44 -1.18 7.64 -3.76
N TYR A 45 -0.05 6.98 -3.97
CA TYR A 45 0.91 6.64 -2.93
C TYR A 45 2.30 7.10 -3.34
N THR A 46 3.01 7.65 -2.37
CA THR A 46 4.40 8.02 -2.54
C THR A 46 5.25 6.96 -1.86
N CYS A 47 6.08 6.30 -2.63
CA CYS A 47 7.14 5.44 -2.11
C CYS A 47 8.30 6.31 -1.61
N GLU A 48 9.04 5.85 -0.61
CA GLU A 48 10.24 6.52 -0.10
C GLU A 48 11.34 6.74 -1.15
N CYS A 49 11.30 6.02 -2.28
CA CYS A 49 12.20 6.28 -3.41
C CYS A 49 11.77 7.48 -4.29
N GLY A 50 10.68 8.17 -3.96
CA GLY A 50 10.12 9.26 -4.74
C GLY A 50 9.14 8.84 -5.84
N PHE A 51 8.86 7.54 -5.97
CA PHE A 51 7.87 7.04 -6.92
C PHE A 51 6.45 7.35 -6.44
N VAL A 52 5.70 8.14 -7.22
CA VAL A 52 4.28 8.41 -6.98
C VAL A 52 3.46 7.55 -7.94
N GLY A 53 2.75 6.57 -7.38
CA GLY A 53 1.88 5.66 -8.15
C GLY A 53 0.42 5.76 -7.71
N PRO A 54 -0.56 5.42 -8.57
CA PRO A 54 -1.98 5.37 -8.23
C PRO A 54 -2.40 4.10 -7.48
#